data_AF-A0A0G0JD21-F1
#
_entry.id   AF-A0A0G0JD21-F1
#
_cell.length_a   1.000
_cell.length_b   1.000
_cell.length_c   1.000
_cell.angle_alpha   90.00
_cell.angle_beta   90.00
_cell.angle_gamma   90.00
#
_symmetry.space_group_name_H-M   'P 1'
#
loop_
_entity.id
_entity.type
_entity.pdbx_description
1 polymer ?
#
loop_
_entity_poly.entity_id
_entity_poly.type
_entity_poly.pdbx_seq_one_letter_code
_entity_poly.pdbx_strand_id
1 'polypeptide(L)'
;MKKQPAVLLILLAFVLVVGTLVYLKYSSRQDKVIFNPQTTGSPVSKLKMYKSLELDFSTQLPTSYIVDVKFTHLDLKNTTGSIGVDRNAHTFASLKEYLADVDDRDQLPSVNIIKEFLVNKHQVVVRDELRGGVKVRMYYIFTNDWVYVFSTESESLYSDLDQIAQSFQYTPN
;
A
#
# COMPACT_ATOMS: atom_id res chain seq x y z
N MET A 1 -26.43 27.64 -41.33
CA MET A 1 -26.31 26.75 -40.15
C MET A 1 -25.00 27.06 -39.43
N LYS A 2 -25.02 27.66 -38.24
CA LYS A 2 -23.86 27.80 -37.33
C LYS A 2 -24.38 28.28 -35.95
N LYS A 3 -24.78 27.33 -35.11
CA LYS A 3 -25.08 27.52 -33.67
C LYS A 3 -24.64 26.28 -32.91
N GLN A 4 -23.34 26.01 -32.89
CA GLN A 4 -22.73 24.92 -32.12
C GLN A 4 -21.67 25.34 -31.08
N PRO A 5 -21.15 26.59 -30.97
CA PRO A 5 -20.11 26.86 -29.97
C PRO A 5 -20.64 26.93 -28.53
N ALA A 6 -21.92 27.29 -28.34
CA ALA A 6 -22.48 27.47 -27.00
C ALA A 6 -22.69 26.14 -26.25
N VAL A 7 -23.11 25.08 -26.94
CA VAL A 7 -23.37 23.77 -26.30
C VAL A 7 -22.07 23.12 -25.85
N LEU A 8 -21.00 23.25 -26.64
CA LEU A 8 -19.68 22.73 -26.29
C LEU A 8 -19.10 23.44 -25.05
N LEU A 9 -19.27 24.77 -24.96
CA LEU A 9 -18.82 25.55 -23.81
C LEU A 9 -19.59 25.18 -22.52
N ILE A 10 -20.90 24.91 -22.62
CA ILE A 10 -21.70 24.47 -21.48
C ILE A 10 -21.26 23.08 -21.00
N LEU A 11 -20.99 22.15 -21.92
CA LEU A 11 -20.47 20.82 -21.58
C LEU A 11 -19.10 20.88 -20.91
N LEU A 12 -18.18 21.72 -21.42
CA LEU A 12 -16.86 21.89 -20.84
C LEU A 12 -16.93 22.49 -19.43
N ALA A 13 -17.79 23.51 -19.24
CA ALA A 13 -18.03 24.10 -17.93
C ALA A 13 -18.61 23.08 -16.95
N PHE A 14 -19.53 22.22 -17.40
CA PHE A 14 -20.11 21.17 -16.57
C PHE A 14 -19.06 20.15 -16.11
N VAL A 15 -18.18 19.69 -17.02
CA VAL A 15 -17.08 18.77 -16.67
C VAL A 15 -16.12 19.39 -15.66
N LEU A 16 -15.77 20.67 -15.82
CA LEU A 16 -14.90 21.38 -14.87
C LEU A 16 -15.54 21.48 -13.48
N VAL A 17 -16.82 21.87 -13.39
CA VAL A 17 -17.53 21.99 -12.10
C VAL A 17 -17.63 20.63 -11.40
N VAL A 18 -18.02 19.57 -12.11
CA VAL A 18 -18.08 18.22 -11.55
C VAL A 18 -16.70 17.75 -11.09
N GLY A 19 -15.67 17.98 -11.90
CA GLY A 19 -14.28 17.66 -11.56
C GLY A 19 -13.81 18.37 -10.29
N THR A 20 -14.09 19.67 -10.15
CA THR A 20 -13.74 20.44 -8.93
C THR A 20 -14.48 19.94 -7.70
N LEU A 21 -15.78 19.62 -7.81
CA LEU A 21 -16.57 19.11 -6.68
C LEU A 21 -16.07 17.75 -6.20
N VAL A 22 -15.71 16.85 -7.13
CA VAL A 22 -15.10 15.56 -6.79
C VAL A 22 -13.75 15.79 -6.11
N TYR A 23 -12.87 16.62 -6.68
CA TYR A 23 -11.56 16.91 -6.10
C TYR A 23 -11.64 17.44 -4.67
N LEU A 24 -12.52 18.42 -4.41
CA LEU A 24 -12.69 18.99 -3.07
C LEU A 24 -13.20 17.96 -2.05
N LYS A 25 -14.14 17.09 -2.45
CA LYS A 25 -14.68 16.05 -1.56
C LYS A 25 -13.60 15.04 -1.15
N TYR A 26 -12.66 14.72 -2.03
CA TYR A 26 -11.57 13.78 -1.74
C TYR A 26 -10.36 14.46 -1.07
N SER A 27 -10.09 15.73 -1.34
CA SER A 27 -8.95 16.46 -0.76
C SER A 27 -9.14 16.82 0.72
N SER A 28 -10.37 16.92 1.22
CA SER A 28 -10.64 17.34 2.62
C SER A 28 -10.58 16.21 3.66
N ARG A 29 -10.22 14.98 3.29
CA ARG A 29 -10.07 13.84 4.23
C ARG A 29 -8.64 13.68 4.75
N GLN A 30 -7.95 14.78 5.06
CA GLN A 30 -6.73 14.70 5.86
C GLN A 30 -7.13 14.73 7.33
N ASP A 31 -7.32 13.54 7.92
CA ASP A 31 -7.50 13.40 9.35
C ASP A 31 -6.27 13.96 10.07
N LYS A 32 -6.47 15.06 10.79
CA LYS A 32 -5.44 15.64 11.68
C LYS A 32 -5.22 14.68 12.83
N VAL A 33 -4.13 13.91 12.78
CA VAL A 33 -3.68 13.11 13.91
C VAL A 33 -3.12 14.04 14.99
N ILE A 34 -3.81 14.13 16.13
CA ILE A 34 -3.36 14.85 17.31
C ILE A 34 -2.26 14.01 17.98
N PHE A 35 -1.02 14.53 17.98
CA PHE A 35 0.13 13.89 18.61
C PHE A 35 0.17 14.23 20.11
N ASN A 36 0.27 13.21 20.97
CA ASN A 36 0.51 13.39 22.40
C ASN A 36 1.78 12.60 22.80
N PRO A 37 2.91 13.25 23.12
CA PRO A 37 4.15 12.55 23.42
C PRO A 37 4.34 12.34 24.93
N GLN A 38 4.27 11.08 25.37
CA GLN A 38 4.87 10.58 26.63
C GLN A 38 5.09 9.07 26.45
N THR A 39 6.16 8.39 26.88
CA THR A 39 7.30 8.67 27.76
C THR A 39 8.34 7.56 27.54
N THR A 40 9.60 7.84 27.85
CA THR A 40 10.77 6.94 27.76
C THR A 40 10.69 5.72 28.68
N GLY A 41 10.71 4.54 28.07
CA GLY A 41 10.99 3.24 28.66
C GLY A 41 10.99 2.22 27.52
N SER A 42 12.04 1.41 27.38
CA SER A 42 12.19 0.46 26.26
C SER A 42 10.91 -0.38 26.10
N PRO A 43 10.11 -0.15 25.04
CA PRO A 43 8.74 -0.58 25.05
C PRO A 43 8.66 -2.01 24.51
N VAL A 44 7.98 -2.89 25.25
CA VAL A 44 7.19 -3.92 24.58
C VAL A 44 6.24 -3.15 23.67
N SER A 45 6.51 -3.18 22.37
CA SER A 45 5.79 -2.40 21.38
C SER A 45 4.30 -2.73 21.48
N LYS A 46 3.51 -1.80 22.01
CA LYS A 46 2.05 -1.98 22.06
C LYS A 46 1.55 -2.00 20.63
N LEU A 47 0.91 -3.10 20.25
CA LEU A 47 0.31 -3.27 18.94
C LEU A 47 -1.13 -2.76 18.94
N LYS A 48 -1.54 -2.17 17.82
CA LYS A 48 -2.93 -1.80 17.51
C LYS A 48 -3.38 -2.54 16.25
N MET A 49 -4.65 -2.93 16.21
CA MET A 49 -5.25 -3.40 14.96
C MET A 49 -5.54 -2.21 14.06
N TYR A 50 -5.12 -2.29 12.80
CA TYR A 50 -5.50 -1.37 11.74
C TYR A 50 -6.32 -2.12 10.70
N LYS A 51 -7.38 -1.50 10.19
CA LYS A 51 -8.20 -2.00 9.09
C LYS A 51 -8.27 -0.92 8.02
N SER A 52 -7.82 -1.23 6.81
CA SER A 52 -8.01 -0.37 5.64
C SER A 52 -9.39 -0.64 5.04
N LEU A 53 -10.16 0.42 4.81
CA LEU A 53 -11.44 0.33 4.12
C LEU A 53 -11.26 0.41 2.61
N GLU A 54 -10.22 1.08 2.16
CA GLU A 54 -9.90 1.33 0.75
C GLU A 54 -9.20 0.13 0.11
N LEU A 55 -8.33 -0.54 0.87
CA LEU A 55 -7.51 -1.65 0.39
C LEU A 55 -8.01 -3.02 0.89
N ASP A 56 -9.10 -3.10 1.65
CA ASP A 56 -9.74 -4.37 2.06
C ASP A 56 -8.82 -5.34 2.82
N PHE A 57 -8.03 -4.83 3.77
CA PHE A 57 -7.23 -5.68 4.65
C PHE A 57 -7.21 -5.15 6.09
N SER A 58 -6.80 -6.02 7.01
CA SER A 58 -6.42 -5.62 8.37
C SER A 58 -5.07 -6.20 8.76
N THR A 59 -4.39 -5.54 9.69
CA THR A 59 -3.05 -5.91 10.16
C THR A 59 -2.79 -5.35 11.56
N GLN A 60 -1.84 -5.93 12.30
CA GLN A 60 -1.30 -5.37 13.53
C GLN A 60 -0.17 -4.39 13.21
N LEU A 61 -0.23 -3.21 13.80
CA LEU A 61 0.79 -2.17 13.68
C LEU A 61 1.33 -1.79 15.05
N PRO A 62 2.63 -1.49 15.20
CA PRO A 62 3.10 -0.77 16.37
C PRO A 62 2.36 0.56 16.54
N THR A 63 2.02 0.91 17.77
CA THR A 63 1.25 2.12 18.09
C THR A 63 1.91 3.42 17.61
N SER A 64 3.24 3.42 17.46
CA SER A 64 4.05 4.53 16.94
C SER A 64 3.82 4.85 15.47
N TYR A 65 3.20 3.95 14.70
CA TYR A 65 2.96 4.18 13.27
C TYR A 65 1.77 5.11 13.03
N ILE A 66 1.97 6.02 12.08
CA ILE A 66 0.94 6.86 11.47
C ILE A 66 0.62 6.25 10.11
N VAL A 67 -0.67 6.21 9.77
CA VAL A 67 -1.16 5.68 8.50
C VAL A 67 -1.57 6.84 7.61
N ASP A 68 -1.02 6.90 6.40
CA ASP A 68 -1.33 7.89 5.37
C ASP A 68 -1.89 7.15 4.15
N VAL A 69 -3.20 7.30 3.93
CA VAL A 69 -3.95 6.53 2.93
C VAL A 69 -4.04 7.31 1.63
N LYS A 70 -3.64 6.67 0.54
CA LYS A 70 -3.86 7.11 -0.84
C LYS A 70 -4.77 6.08 -1.54
N PHE A 71 -5.14 6.34 -2.79
CA PHE A 71 -6.17 5.55 -3.48
C PHE A 71 -5.85 4.05 -3.58
N THR A 72 -4.69 3.67 -4.10
CA THR A 72 -4.22 2.27 -4.26
C THR A 72 -2.99 1.95 -3.41
N HIS A 73 -2.58 2.90 -2.58
CA HIS A 73 -1.33 2.88 -1.85
C HIS A 73 -1.55 3.41 -0.44
N LEU A 74 -0.82 2.87 0.52
CA LEU A 74 -0.86 3.30 1.90
C LEU A 74 0.55 3.35 2.47
N ASP A 75 0.91 4.48 3.07
CA ASP A 75 2.19 4.65 3.75
C ASP A 75 2.01 4.45 5.27
N LEU A 76 2.74 3.51 5.83
CA LEU A 76 2.89 3.29 7.27
C LEU A 76 4.18 3.98 7.72
N LYS A 77 4.07 5.14 8.37
CA LYS A 77 5.21 5.99 8.74
C LYS A 77 5.51 5.96 10.23
N ASN A 78 6.79 5.90 10.60
CA ASN A 78 7.25 6.13 11.96
C ASN A 78 8.48 7.07 11.93
N THR A 79 9.20 7.20 13.06
CA THR A 79 10.38 8.07 13.13
C THR A 79 11.61 7.53 12.40
N THR A 80 11.65 6.24 12.06
CA THR A 80 12.81 5.58 11.43
C THR A 80 12.62 5.37 9.92
N GLY A 81 11.41 5.48 9.40
CA GLY A 81 11.13 5.45 7.97
C GLY A 81 9.66 5.19 7.63
N SER A 82 9.44 4.59 6.47
CA SER A 82 8.11 4.20 5.98
C SER A 82 8.09 2.77 5.45
N ILE A 83 6.96 2.12 5.64
CA ILE A 83 6.57 0.90 4.94
C ILE A 83 5.43 1.27 3.99
N GLY A 84 5.64 1.08 2.69
CA GLY A 84 4.60 1.25 1.68
C GLY A 84 3.77 -0.03 1.55
N VAL A 85 2.48 0.13 1.27
CA VAL A 85 1.55 -0.97 1.01
C VAL A 85 0.78 -0.66 -0.27
N ASP A 86 1.02 -1.45 -1.31
CA ASP A 86 0.30 -1.35 -2.58
C ASP A 86 -0.67 -2.52 -2.74
N ARG A 87 -1.80 -2.27 -3.43
CA ARG A 87 -2.73 -3.32 -3.86
C ARG A 87 -2.82 -3.34 -5.38
N ASN A 88 -2.39 -4.45 -5.98
CA ASN A 88 -2.38 -4.64 -7.42
C ASN A 88 -3.42 -5.68 -7.83
N ALA A 89 -4.26 -5.35 -8.81
CA ALA A 89 -5.17 -6.32 -9.42
C ALA A 89 -4.37 -7.35 -10.24
N HIS A 90 -4.85 -8.58 -10.32
CA HIS A 90 -4.26 -9.59 -11.19
C HIS A 90 -5.28 -10.56 -11.78
N THR A 91 -4.84 -11.30 -12.80
CA THR A 91 -5.59 -12.40 -13.41
C THR A 91 -4.80 -13.72 -13.43
N PHE A 92 -3.63 -13.76 -12.78
CA PHE A 92 -2.77 -14.95 -12.75
C PHE A 92 -3.34 -16.06 -11.87
N ALA A 93 -3.02 -17.31 -12.18
CA ALA A 93 -3.48 -18.46 -11.42
C ALA A 93 -2.65 -18.71 -10.14
N SER A 94 -1.44 -18.14 -10.07
CA SER A 94 -0.56 -18.31 -8.92
C SER A 94 0.34 -17.10 -8.68
N LEU A 95 0.84 -16.99 -7.44
CA LEU A 95 1.83 -15.97 -7.08
C LEU A 95 3.12 -16.11 -7.91
N LYS A 96 3.51 -17.34 -8.25
CA LYS A 96 4.69 -17.59 -9.09
C LYS A 96 4.56 -16.99 -10.48
N GLU A 97 3.39 -17.14 -11.11
CA GLU A 97 3.11 -16.54 -12.42
C GLU A 97 3.09 -15.01 -12.35
N TYR A 98 2.42 -14.44 -11.34
CA TYR A 98 2.41 -12.99 -11.12
C TYR A 98 3.82 -12.44 -10.97
N LEU A 99 4.66 -13.10 -10.18
CA LEU A 99 6.02 -12.64 -9.93
C LEU A 99 6.92 -12.77 -11.16
N ALA A 100 6.72 -13.80 -11.99
CA ALA A 100 7.42 -13.91 -13.26
C ALA A 100 7.08 -12.76 -14.22
N ASP A 101 5.81 -12.32 -14.26
CA ASP A 101 5.39 -11.13 -15.01
C ASP A 101 6.03 -9.84 -14.45
N VAL A 102 6.08 -9.68 -13.12
CA VAL A 102 6.75 -8.55 -12.48
C VAL A 102 8.24 -8.52 -12.84
N ASP A 103 8.91 -9.67 -12.76
CA ASP A 103 10.35 -9.79 -13.04
C ASP A 103 10.66 -9.43 -14.51
N ASP A 104 9.80 -9.87 -15.45
CA ASP A 104 9.91 -9.55 -16.89
C ASP A 104 9.63 -8.07 -17.19
N ARG A 105 8.54 -7.53 -16.63
CA ARG A 105 8.10 -6.14 -16.86
C ARG A 105 9.06 -5.11 -16.26
N ASP A 106 9.48 -5.33 -15.02
CA ASP A 106 10.28 -4.35 -14.29
C ASP A 106 11.79 -4.50 -14.60
N GLN A 107 12.19 -5.54 -15.34
CA GLN A 107 13.58 -5.84 -15.72
C GLN A 107 14.55 -5.76 -14.52
N LEU A 108 14.15 -6.38 -13.40
CA LEU A 108 14.85 -6.23 -12.14
C LEU A 108 16.28 -6.81 -12.26
N PRO A 109 17.33 -6.02 -11.98
CA PRO A 109 18.72 -6.43 -12.17
C PRO A 109 19.16 -7.52 -11.16
N SER A 110 18.45 -7.64 -10.04
CA SER A 110 18.69 -8.65 -9.02
C SER A 110 17.44 -8.87 -8.18
N VAL A 111 17.08 -10.15 -8.02
CA VAL A 111 15.99 -10.61 -7.16
C VAL A 111 16.52 -11.75 -6.30
N ASN A 112 16.40 -11.62 -4.99
CA ASN A 112 16.76 -12.68 -4.05
C ASN A 112 15.52 -13.10 -3.26
N ILE A 113 15.07 -14.34 -3.44
CA ILE A 113 13.95 -14.90 -2.68
C ILE A 113 14.45 -15.28 -1.29
N ILE A 114 13.88 -14.64 -0.27
CA ILE A 114 14.26 -14.83 1.14
C ILE A 114 13.48 -15.97 1.76
N LYS A 115 12.15 -15.97 1.57
CA LYS A 115 11.25 -16.99 2.13
C LYS A 115 9.94 -17.07 1.36
N GLU A 116 9.35 -18.26 1.39
CA GLU A 116 8.00 -18.54 0.90
C GLU A 116 7.21 -19.24 2.01
N PHE A 117 5.99 -18.78 2.30
CA PHE A 117 5.17 -19.31 3.38
C PHE A 117 3.69 -18.94 3.20
N LEU A 118 2.84 -19.35 4.14
CA LEU A 118 1.43 -18.99 4.18
C LEU A 118 1.13 -18.04 5.35
N VAL A 119 0.36 -16.98 5.07
CA VAL A 119 -0.24 -16.12 6.10
C VAL A 119 -1.75 -16.18 5.92
N ASN A 120 -2.46 -16.68 6.92
CA ASN A 120 -3.93 -16.79 6.89
C ASN A 120 -4.46 -17.44 5.59
N LYS A 121 -3.80 -18.51 5.13
CA LYS A 121 -4.08 -19.28 3.89
C LYS A 121 -3.70 -18.57 2.58
N HIS A 122 -3.10 -17.40 2.62
CA HIS A 122 -2.57 -16.70 1.45
C HIS A 122 -1.10 -17.03 1.23
N GLN A 123 -0.72 -17.26 -0.03
CA GLN A 123 0.68 -17.45 -0.40
C GLN A 123 1.45 -16.14 -0.22
N VAL A 124 2.61 -16.23 0.42
CA VAL A 124 3.50 -15.10 0.64
C VAL A 124 4.90 -15.43 0.13
N VAL A 125 5.47 -14.52 -0.65
CA VAL A 125 6.87 -14.57 -1.07
C VAL A 125 7.55 -13.29 -0.61
N VAL A 126 8.71 -13.43 0.03
CA VAL A 126 9.53 -12.30 0.47
C VAL A 126 10.77 -12.23 -0.38
N ARG A 127 11.04 -11.05 -0.91
CA ARG A 127 12.17 -10.79 -1.79
C ARG A 127 12.94 -9.58 -1.32
N ASP A 128 14.25 -9.64 -1.51
CA ASP A 128 15.07 -8.43 -1.60
C ASP A 128 15.26 -8.12 -3.08
N GLU A 129 14.93 -6.90 -3.49
CA GLU A 129 15.02 -6.41 -4.87
C GLU A 129 15.93 -5.20 -4.95
N LEU A 130 16.67 -5.04 -6.05
CA LEU A 130 17.45 -3.84 -6.30
C LEU A 130 16.71 -2.92 -7.28
N ARG A 131 16.11 -1.85 -6.78
CA ARG A 131 15.36 -0.86 -7.57
C ARG A 131 16.11 0.47 -7.56
N GLY A 132 16.56 0.93 -8.74
CA GLY A 132 17.30 2.19 -8.86
C GLY A 132 18.61 2.24 -8.06
N GLY A 133 19.23 1.08 -7.79
CA GLY A 133 20.43 0.97 -6.94
C GLY A 133 20.16 0.93 -5.44
N VAL A 134 18.90 0.99 -5.02
CA VAL A 134 18.47 0.86 -3.62
C VAL A 134 17.91 -0.54 -3.38
N LYS A 135 18.33 -1.15 -2.28
CA LYS A 135 17.81 -2.46 -1.86
C LYS A 135 16.46 -2.26 -1.17
N VAL A 136 15.44 -2.95 -1.66
CA VAL A 136 14.08 -2.88 -1.15
C VAL A 136 13.65 -4.27 -0.71
N ARG A 137 13.14 -4.40 0.52
CA ARG A 137 12.52 -5.64 0.96
C ARG A 137 11.04 -5.58 0.68
N MET A 138 10.51 -6.61 0.00
CA MET A 138 9.13 -6.69 -0.43
C MET A 138 8.48 -8.00 0.05
N TYR A 139 7.24 -7.91 0.52
CA TYR A 139 6.37 -9.03 0.84
C TYR A 139 5.21 -9.00 -0.15
N TYR A 140 5.13 -10.03 -0.98
CA TYR A 140 4.03 -10.23 -1.92
C TYR A 140 3.04 -11.21 -1.31
N ILE A 141 1.82 -10.76 -1.05
CA ILE A 141 0.75 -11.59 -0.47
C ILE A 141 -0.36 -11.79 -1.51
N PHE A 142 -0.57 -13.04 -1.90
CA PHE A 142 -1.46 -13.42 -2.99
C PHE A 142 -2.86 -13.78 -2.49
N THR A 143 -3.85 -13.04 -2.96
CA THR A 143 -5.28 -13.32 -2.75
C THR A 143 -5.92 -13.75 -4.07
N ASN A 144 -7.25 -13.85 -4.14
CA ASN A 144 -7.92 -14.31 -5.35
C ASN A 144 -7.80 -13.31 -6.51
N ASP A 145 -8.01 -12.02 -6.22
CA ASP A 145 -8.07 -10.96 -7.23
C ASP A 145 -6.98 -9.89 -7.05
N TRP A 146 -6.25 -9.93 -5.93
CA TRP A 146 -5.31 -8.91 -5.51
C TRP A 146 -3.98 -9.49 -5.04
N VAL A 147 -2.89 -8.81 -5.39
CA VAL A 147 -1.58 -8.97 -4.76
C VAL A 147 -1.29 -7.73 -3.92
N TYR A 148 -1.09 -7.95 -2.62
CA TYR A 148 -0.66 -6.90 -1.71
C TYR A 148 0.86 -6.90 -1.64
N VAL A 149 1.47 -5.72 -1.77
CA VAL A 149 2.92 -5.56 -1.73
C VAL A 149 3.28 -4.65 -0.57
N PHE A 150 3.79 -5.22 0.51
CA PHE A 150 4.36 -4.45 1.62
C PHE A 150 5.85 -4.27 1.35
N SER A 151 6.35 -3.04 1.37
CA SER A 151 7.74 -2.77 1.01
C SER A 151 8.39 -1.70 1.88
N THR A 152 9.72 -1.80 2.04
CA THR A 152 10.52 -0.73 2.63
C THR A 152 11.95 -0.76 2.08
N GLU A 153 12.52 0.43 1.93
CA GLU A 153 13.94 0.63 1.61
C GLU A 153 14.81 0.72 2.89
N SER A 154 14.18 0.82 4.06
CA SER A 154 14.87 1.02 5.33
C SER A 154 15.12 -0.32 6.03
N GLU A 155 16.38 -0.78 6.09
CA GLU A 155 16.71 -2.06 6.73
C GLU A 155 16.32 -2.11 8.22
N SER A 156 16.34 -0.96 8.90
CA SER A 156 15.88 -0.82 10.28
C SER A 156 14.41 -1.17 10.49
N LEU A 157 13.61 -1.18 9.42
CA LEU A 157 12.19 -1.50 9.45
C LEU A 157 11.89 -2.96 9.09
N TYR A 158 12.89 -3.80 8.78
CA TYR A 158 12.64 -5.17 8.35
C TYR A 158 11.92 -6.03 9.40
N SER A 159 12.19 -5.82 10.69
CA SER A 159 11.49 -6.53 11.77
C SER A 159 10.03 -6.10 11.87
N ASP A 160 9.76 -4.80 11.76
CA ASP A 160 8.40 -4.27 11.78
C ASP A 160 7.62 -4.74 10.55
N LEU A 161 8.24 -4.68 9.37
CA LEU A 161 7.67 -5.16 8.11
C LEU A 161 7.28 -6.64 8.21
N ASP A 162 8.14 -7.48 8.79
CA ASP A 162 7.84 -8.91 8.98
C ASP A 162 6.64 -9.11 9.90
N GLN A 163 6.63 -8.44 11.06
CA GLN A 163 5.52 -8.53 12.02
C GLN A 163 4.20 -8.05 11.40
N ILE A 164 4.22 -6.92 10.69
CA ILE A 164 3.05 -6.35 10.03
C ILE A 164 2.54 -7.34 8.98
N ALA A 165 3.39 -7.78 8.04
CA ALA A 165 3.00 -8.69 6.98
C ALA A 165 2.50 -10.05 7.50
N GLN A 166 3.07 -10.59 8.58
CA GLN A 166 2.61 -11.85 9.21
C GLN A 166 1.22 -11.74 9.85
N SER A 167 0.81 -10.54 10.24
CA SER A 167 -0.51 -10.28 10.83
C SER A 167 -1.59 -9.92 9.79
N PHE A 168 -1.24 -9.93 8.50
CA PHE A 168 -2.13 -9.59 7.40
C PHE A 168 -3.37 -10.48 7.36
N GLN A 169 -4.55 -9.87 7.26
CA GLN A 169 -5.82 -10.55 7.01
C GLN A 169 -6.55 -9.85 5.88
N TYR A 170 -6.93 -10.61 4.85
CA TYR A 170 -7.80 -10.12 3.79
C TYR A 170 -9.22 -9.92 4.33
N THR A 171 -9.77 -8.72 4.15
CA THR A 171 -11.09 -8.34 4.65
C THR A 171 -11.88 -7.61 3.55
N PRO A 172 -12.33 -8.35 2.51
CA PRO A 172 -13.20 -7.78 1.48
C PRO A 172 -14.48 -7.26 2.13
N ASN A 173 -14.87 -6.03 1.81
CA ASN A 173 -16.15 -5.45 2.22
C ASN A 173 -17.24 -5.72 1.18
#